data_AF-A0A7C7HBN8-F1
#
_entry.id   AF-A0A7C7HBN8-F1
#
_cell.length_a   1.000
_cell.length_b   1.000
_cell.length_c   1.000
_cell.angle_alpha   90.00
_cell.angle_beta   90.00
_cell.angle_gamma   90.00
#
_symmetry.space_group_name_H-M   'P 1'
#
loop_
_entity.id
_entity.type
_entity.pdbx_description
1 polymer ?
#
loop_
_entity_poly.entity_id
_entity_poly.type
_entity_poly.pdbx_seq_one_letter_code
_entity_poly.pdbx_strand_id
1 'polypeptide(L)'
;MEAWILDRAIELQLGCFIFILSLMAFWEVIAARRQLTVVKRDRWLSNLGLTALNSILLRLLFPATAVGSAWVAAERGWGLLSVLPVPSWLVVPLSIVILDFAIWTQHVMFHRVPLLWRLHMVHHADPDLQAALPPD
;
A
#
# COMPACT_ATOMS: atom_id res chain seq x y z
N MET A 1 -4.62 23.05 -17.04
CA MET A 1 -5.14 22.41 -15.81
C MET A 1 -4.21 21.30 -15.33
N GLU A 2 -3.89 20.31 -16.18
CA GLU A 2 -2.98 19.20 -15.83
C GLU A 2 -1.58 19.67 -15.36
N ALA A 3 -0.93 20.59 -16.08
CA ALA A 3 0.39 21.09 -15.71
C ALA A 3 0.43 21.75 -14.32
N TRP A 4 -0.64 22.45 -13.95
CA TRP A 4 -0.76 23.09 -12.63
C TRP A 4 -0.91 22.04 -11.52
N ILE A 5 -1.71 20.99 -11.75
CA ILE A 5 -1.90 19.90 -10.80
C ILE A 5 -0.60 19.13 -10.59
N LEU A 6 0.15 18.88 -11.67
CA LEU A 6 1.43 18.16 -11.59
C LEU A 6 2.50 18.98 -10.85
N ASP A 7 2.58 20.28 -11.11
CA ASP A 7 3.51 21.20 -10.43
C ASP A 7 3.22 21.31 -8.92
N ARG A 8 1.93 21.30 -8.57
CA ARG A 8 1.45 21.44 -7.18
C ARG A 8 1.12 20.10 -6.51
N ALA A 9 1.43 18.97 -7.14
CA ALA A 9 0.96 17.65 -6.72
C ALA A 9 1.36 17.32 -5.27
N ILE A 10 2.59 17.67 -4.88
CA ILE A 10 3.12 17.42 -3.53
C ILE A 10 2.37 18.28 -2.49
N GLU A 11 2.16 19.56 -2.80
CA GLU A 11 1.50 20.52 -1.92
C GLU A 11 0.02 20.14 -1.73
N LEU A 12 -0.64 19.73 -2.82
CA LEU A 12 -2.03 19.24 -2.79
C LEU A 12 -2.14 17.94 -1.99
N GLN A 13 -1.27 16.96 -2.23
CA GLN A 13 -1.27 15.69 -1.47
C GLN A 13 -1.04 15.92 0.02
N LEU A 14 -0.05 16.74 0.39
CA LEU A 14 0.24 17.07 1.78
C LEU A 14 -0.91 17.88 2.41
N GLY A 15 -1.46 18.85 1.69
CA GLY A 15 -2.61 19.63 2.14
C GLY A 15 -3.83 18.76 2.42
N CYS A 16 -4.18 17.87 1.48
CA CYS A 16 -5.27 16.89 1.66
C CYS A 16 -4.99 15.95 2.83
N PHE A 17 -3.77 15.42 2.96
CA PHE A 17 -3.38 14.53 4.05
C PHE A 17 -3.53 15.22 5.41
N ILE A 18 -2.96 16.42 5.57
CA ILE A 18 -3.02 17.19 6.83
C ILE A 18 -4.48 17.55 7.16
N PHE A 19 -5.27 17.95 6.16
CA PHE A 19 -6.68 18.28 6.36
C PHE A 19 -7.48 17.07 6.87
N ILE A 20 -7.38 15.92 6.20
CA ILE A 20 -8.09 14.70 6.60
C ILE A 20 -7.59 14.22 7.97
N LEU A 21 -6.28 14.22 8.19
CA LEU A 21 -5.69 13.82 9.48
C LEU A 21 -6.19 14.70 10.63
N SER A 22 -6.28 16.01 10.41
CA SER A 22 -6.80 16.96 11.41
C SER A 22 -8.29 16.73 11.68
N LEU A 23 -9.07 16.50 10.63
CA LEU A 23 -10.49 16.17 10.74
C LEU A 23 -10.72 14.89 11.54
N MET A 24 -9.92 13.84 11.27
CA MET A 24 -9.98 12.57 12.00
C MET A 24 -9.49 12.70 13.44
N ALA A 25 -8.44 13.47 13.70
CA ALA A 25 -7.96 13.73 15.06
C ALA A 25 -9.02 14.46 15.90
N PHE A 26 -9.71 15.43 15.31
CA PHE A 26 -10.80 16.15 15.95
C PHE A 26 -12.00 15.23 16.21
N TRP A 27 -12.37 14.41 15.23
CA TRP A 27 -13.43 13.42 15.37
C TRP A 27 -13.13 12.40 16.48
N GLU A 28 -11.88 11.93 16.59
CA GLU A 28 -11.45 11.00 17.63
C GLU A 28 -11.69 11.58 19.05
N VAL A 29 -11.49 12.88 19.23
CA VAL A 29 -11.70 13.56 20.52
C VAL A 29 -13.20 13.68 20.85
N ILE A 30 -14.03 14.00 19.86
CA ILE A 30 -15.47 14.23 20.08
C ILE A 30 -16.25 12.91 20.24
N ALA A 31 -15.88 11.89 19.48
CA ALA A 31 -16.59 10.61 19.41
C ALA A 31 -15.74 9.46 19.93
N ALA A 32 -15.11 9.62 21.09
CA ALA A 32 -14.33 8.59 21.76
C ALA A 32 -15.24 7.44 22.24
N ARG A 33 -15.44 6.43 21.39
CA ARG A 33 -16.37 5.31 21.65
C ARG A 33 -15.75 4.09 22.33
N ARG A 34 -14.41 4.00 22.40
CA ARG A 34 -13.68 2.85 22.96
C ARG A 34 -12.55 3.33 23.86
N GLN A 35 -12.31 2.59 24.94
CA GLN A 35 -11.10 2.79 25.75
C GLN A 35 -9.90 2.31 24.95
N LEU A 36 -8.87 3.16 24.84
CA LEU A 36 -7.66 2.83 24.10
C LEU A 36 -6.87 1.76 24.84
N THR A 37 -6.51 0.70 24.13
CA THR A 37 -5.65 -0.39 24.66
C THR A 37 -4.16 -0.03 24.59
N VAL A 38 -3.78 0.90 23.72
CA VAL A 38 -2.41 1.38 23.49
C VAL A 38 -2.31 2.88 23.80
N VAL A 39 -1.18 3.31 24.35
CA VAL A 39 -0.89 4.73 24.63
C VAL A 39 -0.96 5.54 23.32
N LYS A 40 -1.78 6.60 23.31
CA LYS A 40 -2.06 7.42 22.13
C LYS A 40 -0.78 7.90 21.42
N ARG A 41 0.22 8.35 22.18
CA ARG A 41 1.50 8.82 21.64
C ARG A 41 2.21 7.76 20.79
N ASP A 42 2.30 6.53 21.28
CA ASP A 42 3.06 5.47 20.61
C ASP A 42 2.36 5.03 19.32
N ARG A 43 1.02 5.01 19.32
CA ARG A 43 0.22 4.76 18.10
C ARG A 43 0.43 5.86 17.05
N TRP A 44 0.40 7.12 17.47
CA TRP A 44 0.63 8.26 16.58
C TRP A 44 2.05 8.29 16.01
N LEU A 45 3.08 8.04 16.84
CA LEU A 45 4.47 7.97 16.40
C LEU A 45 4.68 6.82 15.40
N SER A 46 4.13 5.65 15.67
CA SER A 46 4.25 4.49 14.80
C SER A 46 3.58 4.73 13.45
N ASN A 47 2.35 5.23 13.44
CA ASN A 47 1.58 5.46 12.20
C ASN A 47 2.17 6.59 11.35
N LEU A 48 2.55 7.72 11.97
CA LEU A 48 3.17 8.83 11.24
C LEU A 48 4.58 8.45 10.75
N GLY A 49 5.37 7.75 11.58
CA GLY A 49 6.68 7.24 11.19
C GLY A 49 6.61 6.28 10.01
N LEU A 50 5.68 5.33 10.04
CA LEU A 50 5.45 4.41 8.93
C LEU A 50 4.96 5.12 7.67
N THR A 51 4.07 6.11 7.81
CA THR A 51 3.58 6.92 6.69
C THR A 51 4.71 7.70 6.01
N ALA A 52 5.57 8.34 6.80
CA ALA A 52 6.72 9.06 6.30
C ALA A 52 7.72 8.12 5.60
N LEU A 53 8.05 6.99 6.26
CA LEU A 53 8.93 5.98 5.69
C LEU A 53 8.40 5.44 4.36
N ASN A 54 7.12 5.04 4.30
CA ASN A 54 6.49 4.54 3.09
C ASN A 54 6.51 5.58 1.96
N SER A 55 6.21 6.84 2.28
CA SER A 55 6.24 7.93 1.28
C SER A 55 7.63 8.17 0.70
N ILE A 56 8.68 8.11 1.54
CA ILE A 56 10.07 8.23 1.10
C ILE A 56 10.46 7.03 0.24
N LEU A 57 10.19 5.81 0.72
CA LEU A 57 10.54 4.58 0.00
C LEU A 57 9.87 4.52 -1.37
N LEU A 58 8.57 4.85 -1.47
CA LEU A 58 7.87 4.88 -2.76
C LEU A 58 8.49 5.84 -3.77
N ARG A 59 8.99 6.99 -3.30
CA ARG A 59 9.66 7.97 -4.18
C ARG A 59 11.05 7.50 -4.60
N LEU A 60 11.82 6.92 -3.69
CA LEU A 60 13.15 6.40 -3.98
C LEU A 60 13.11 5.15 -4.87
N LEU A 61 12.10 4.30 -4.67
CA LEU A 61 11.92 3.03 -5.36
C LEU A 61 10.91 3.13 -6.51
N PHE A 62 10.71 4.32 -7.07
CA PHE A 62 9.74 4.53 -8.16
C PHE A 62 9.89 3.54 -9.33
N PRO A 63 11.10 3.23 -9.84
CA PRO A 63 11.27 2.20 -10.89
C PRO A 63 10.86 0.79 -10.44
N ALA A 64 10.95 0.51 -9.13
CA ALA A 64 10.54 -0.77 -8.55
C ALA A 64 9.02 -0.83 -8.24
N THR A 65 8.27 0.25 -8.49
CA THR A 65 6.80 0.19 -8.48
C THR A 65 6.29 -0.64 -9.66
N ALA A 66 5.07 -1.15 -9.58
CA ALA A 66 4.45 -1.93 -10.66
C ALA A 66 4.48 -1.20 -12.01
N VAL A 67 4.18 0.11 -12.01
CA VAL A 67 4.20 0.94 -13.22
C VAL A 67 5.62 1.14 -13.76
N GLY A 68 6.56 1.51 -12.88
CA GLY A 68 7.97 1.68 -13.28
C GLY A 68 8.58 0.38 -13.80
N SER A 69 8.28 -0.74 -13.17
CA SER A 69 8.77 -2.06 -13.57
C SER A 69 8.14 -2.51 -14.88
N ALA A 70 6.84 -2.25 -15.10
CA ALA A 70 6.18 -2.52 -16.38
C ALA A 70 6.78 -1.69 -17.52
N TRP A 71 7.09 -0.41 -17.28
CA TRP A 71 7.76 0.45 -18.26
C TRP A 71 9.14 -0.08 -18.64
N VAL A 72 9.99 -0.35 -17.65
CA VAL A 72 11.35 -0.90 -17.88
C VAL A 72 11.29 -2.27 -18.56
N ALA A 73 10.34 -3.11 -18.17
CA ALA A 73 10.15 -4.41 -18.80
C ALA A 73 9.72 -4.27 -20.27
N ALA A 74 8.82 -3.35 -20.58
CA ALA A 74 8.40 -3.07 -21.95
C ALA A 74 9.57 -2.56 -22.82
N GLU A 75 10.36 -1.61 -22.32
CA GLU A 75 11.54 -1.09 -23.04
C GLU A 75 12.59 -2.18 -23.32
N ARG A 76 12.78 -3.10 -22.37
CA ARG A 76 13.79 -4.17 -22.47
C ARG A 76 13.27 -5.47 -23.09
N GLY A 77 11.98 -5.53 -23.44
CA GLY A 77 11.32 -6.76 -23.89
C GLY A 77 11.30 -7.87 -22.84
N TRP A 78 11.35 -7.52 -21.56
CA TRP A 78 11.26 -8.48 -20.46
C TRP A 78 9.80 -8.88 -20.20
N GLY A 79 9.58 -10.14 -19.85
CA GLY A 79 8.28 -10.65 -19.43
C GLY A 79 7.86 -11.87 -20.23
N LEU A 80 7.19 -12.80 -19.55
CA LEU A 80 6.76 -14.09 -20.12
C LEU A 80 5.91 -13.90 -21.38
N LEU A 81 4.94 -12.98 -21.33
CA LEU A 81 4.03 -12.68 -22.44
C LEU A 81 4.65 -11.76 -23.51
N SER A 82 5.83 -11.19 -23.25
CA SER A 82 6.57 -10.41 -24.25
C SER A 82 7.46 -11.28 -25.13
N VAL A 83 7.88 -12.46 -24.65
CA VAL A 83 8.75 -13.39 -25.38
C VAL A 83 7.94 -14.50 -26.07
N LEU A 84 6.81 -14.90 -25.48
CA LEU A 84 5.96 -15.93 -26.05
C LEU A 84 5.10 -15.38 -27.20
N PRO A 85 4.93 -16.14 -28.30
CA PRO A 85 4.05 -15.75 -29.41
C PRO A 85 2.58 -15.97 -29.02
N VAL A 86 2.06 -15.09 -28.15
CA VAL A 86 0.68 -15.11 -27.69
C VAL A 86 -0.17 -14.17 -28.56
N PRO A 87 -1.39 -14.56 -28.98
CA PRO A 87 -2.30 -13.66 -29.67
C PRO A 87 -2.56 -12.39 -28.85
N SER A 88 -2.56 -11.23 -29.49
CA SER A 88 -2.68 -9.92 -28.80
C SER A 88 -3.91 -9.80 -27.91
N TRP A 89 -5.04 -10.40 -28.32
CA TRP A 89 -6.28 -10.41 -27.54
C TRP A 89 -6.20 -11.24 -26.25
N LEU A 90 -5.27 -12.19 -26.14
CA LEU A 90 -5.05 -13.02 -24.95
C LEU A 90 -4.07 -12.43 -23.95
N VAL A 91 -3.24 -11.47 -24.37
CA VAL A 91 -2.18 -10.91 -23.52
C VAL A 91 -2.76 -10.29 -22.24
N VAL A 92 -3.82 -9.49 -22.36
CA VAL A 92 -4.44 -8.82 -21.20
C VAL A 92 -5.13 -9.81 -20.25
N PRO A 93 -6.02 -10.71 -20.71
CA PRO A 93 -6.61 -11.73 -19.83
C PRO A 93 -5.58 -12.60 -19.10
N LEU A 94 -4.54 -13.06 -19.81
CA LEU A 94 -3.49 -13.86 -19.20
C LEU A 94 -2.66 -13.07 -18.19
N SER A 95 -2.40 -11.78 -18.47
CA SER A 95 -1.69 -10.91 -17.54
C SER A 95 -2.45 -10.77 -16.22
N ILE A 96 -3.79 -10.61 -16.28
CA ILE A 96 -4.64 -10.53 -15.09
C ILE A 96 -4.55 -11.82 -14.28
N VAL A 97 -4.80 -12.97 -14.91
CA VAL A 97 -4.80 -14.27 -14.21
C VAL A 97 -3.43 -14.56 -13.57
N ILE A 98 -2.35 -14.33 -14.30
CA ILE A 98 -0.99 -14.56 -13.80
C ILE A 98 -0.65 -13.59 -12.66
N LEU A 99 -1.01 -12.31 -12.80
CA LEU A 99 -0.75 -11.30 -11.78
C LEU A 99 -1.55 -11.58 -10.51
N ASP A 100 -2.83 -11.93 -10.63
CA ASP A 100 -3.69 -12.29 -9.51
C ASP A 100 -3.13 -13.50 -8.76
N PHE A 101 -2.70 -14.53 -9.49
CA PHE A 101 -2.07 -15.70 -8.89
C PHE A 101 -0.76 -15.36 -8.18
N ALA A 102 0.06 -14.48 -8.77
CA ALA A 102 1.31 -14.02 -8.15
C ALA A 102 1.04 -13.21 -6.86
N ILE A 103 0.08 -12.30 -6.89
CA ILE A 103 -0.33 -11.50 -5.71
C ILE A 103 -0.93 -12.40 -4.63
N TRP A 104 -1.76 -13.37 -5.01
CA TRP A 104 -2.32 -14.36 -4.07
C TRP A 104 -1.21 -15.18 -3.41
N THR A 105 -0.24 -15.67 -4.20
CA THR A 105 0.90 -16.42 -3.69
C THR A 105 1.74 -15.56 -2.74
N GLN A 106 1.99 -14.30 -3.11
CA GLN A 106 2.68 -13.33 -2.26
C GLN A 106 1.94 -13.15 -0.92
N HIS A 107 0.62 -13.03 -0.94
CA HIS A 107 -0.19 -12.91 0.27
C HIS A 107 -0.09 -14.17 1.16
N VAL A 108 -0.21 -15.37 0.58
CA VAL A 108 -0.02 -16.61 1.34
C VAL A 108 1.38 -16.69 1.95
N MET A 109 2.42 -16.26 1.21
CA MET A 109 3.79 -16.20 1.72
C MET A 109 3.93 -15.22 2.89
N PHE A 110 3.26 -14.06 2.84
CA PHE A 110 3.22 -13.12 3.96
C PHE A 110 2.65 -13.76 5.23
N HIS A 111 1.72 -14.70 5.13
CA HIS A 111 1.18 -15.41 6.28
C HIS A 111 1.97 -16.67 6.69
N ARG A 112 2.79 -17.23 5.81
CA ARG A 112 3.50 -18.50 6.04
C ARG A 112 4.97 -18.32 6.44
N VAL A 113 5.64 -17.28 5.94
CA VAL A 113 7.07 -17.05 6.17
C VAL A 113 7.26 -16.10 7.37
N PRO A 114 7.97 -16.49 8.45
CA PRO A 114 8.05 -15.68 9.67
C PRO A 114 8.55 -14.25 9.48
N LEU A 115 9.55 -14.04 8.62
CA LEU A 115 10.07 -12.70 8.33
C LEU A 115 9.01 -11.83 7.62
N LEU A 116 8.37 -12.39 6.60
CA LEU A 116 7.33 -11.71 5.83
C LEU A 116 6.09 -11.45 6.69
N TRP A 117 5.77 -12.36 7.60
CA TRP A 117 4.71 -12.20 8.58
C TRP A 117 4.96 -11.03 9.51
N ARG A 118 6.18 -10.84 10.03
CA ARG A 118 6.50 -9.70 10.90
C ARG A 118 6.28 -8.36 10.21
N LEU A 119 6.55 -8.28 8.90
CA LEU A 119 6.26 -7.09 8.09
C LEU A 119 4.76 -6.94 7.82
N HIS A 120 4.08 -8.04 7.46
CA HIS A 120 2.67 -8.04 7.12
C HIS A 120 1.75 -7.82 8.32
N MET A 121 2.16 -8.27 9.51
CA MET A 121 1.42 -8.11 10.75
C MET A 121 1.10 -6.66 11.05
N VAL A 122 1.89 -5.68 10.59
CA VAL A 122 1.60 -4.24 10.74
C VAL A 122 0.22 -3.88 10.16
N HIS A 123 -0.18 -4.49 9.05
CA HIS A 123 -1.51 -4.33 8.47
C HIS A 123 -2.61 -4.94 9.36
N HIS A 124 -2.26 -5.98 10.12
CA HIS A 124 -3.10 -6.65 11.11
C HIS A 124 -2.89 -6.13 12.55
N ALA A 125 -2.07 -5.10 12.76
CA ALA A 125 -1.60 -4.73 14.10
C ALA A 125 -2.47 -3.67 14.78
N ASP A 126 -3.65 -3.36 14.23
CA ASP A 126 -4.66 -2.56 14.92
C ASP A 126 -5.78 -3.47 15.42
N PRO A 127 -5.70 -3.98 16.67
CA PRO A 127 -6.73 -4.81 17.28
C PRO A 127 -8.05 -4.06 17.46
N ASP A 128 -8.01 -2.71 17.51
CA ASP A 128 -9.18 -1.87 17.68
C ASP A 128 -9.95 -1.68 16.36
N LEU A 129 -9.26 -1.83 15.21
CA LEU A 129 -9.83 -1.78 13.86
C LEU A 129 -10.20 -3.17 13.31
N GLN A 130 -9.61 -4.24 13.85
CA GLN A 130 -10.00 -5.59 13.49
C GLN A 130 -11.40 -5.90 14.04
N ALA A 131 -12.30 -6.30 13.13
CA ALA A 131 -13.49 -7.03 13.53
C ALA A 131 -13.01 -8.31 14.23
N ALA A 132 -13.19 -8.34 15.55
CA ALA A 132 -12.83 -9.44 16.40
C ALA A 132 -13.26 -10.78 15.79
N LEU A 133 -12.30 -11.67 15.53
CA LEU A 133 -12.57 -13.09 15.71
C LEU A 133 -12.23 -13.39 17.18
N PRO A 134 -13.15 -14.00 17.94
CA PRO A 134 -12.85 -14.42 19.30
C PRO A 134 -11.77 -15.50 19.26
N PRO A 135 -10.85 -15.54 20.24
CA PRO A 135 -9.97 -16.68 20.41
C PRO A 135 -10.78 -17.86 20.95
N ASP A 136 -10.82 -18.95 20.20
CA ASP A 136 -11.09 -20.30 20.68
C ASP A 136 -10.05 -20.78 21.70
#